data_AF-A0A8S3Y319-F1
#
_entry.id   AF-A0A8S3Y319-F1
#
_cell.length_a   1.000
_cell.length_b   1.000
_cell.length_c   1.000
_cell.angle_alpha   90.00
_cell.angle_beta   90.00
_cell.angle_gamma   90.00
#
_symmetry.space_group_name_H-M   'P 1'
#
loop_
_entity.id
_entity.type
_entity.pdbx_description
1 polymer ?
#
loop_
_entity_poly.entity_id
_entity_poly.type
_entity_poly.pdbx_seq_one_letter_code
_entity_poly.pdbx_strand_id
1 'polypeptide(L)'
;MGPKFSGFTHKPGWILVTCLNKASQAWIVGEIGKLKPWPEAELSVIPEGELPKPQLGITYLPRSEANSPEEAAVLLKAQNEGLHTELWRILHRRDEENRFLVTFSLDDPSAEAVRKAGGRVVLGFKMITFKVRGGSDAAMEPEPPQTQFPPTLHLSE
;
A
#
# COMPACT_ATOMS: atom_id res chain seq x y z
N MET A 1 16.43 -0.51 -37.27
CA MET A 1 16.29 0.71 -36.44
C MET A 1 16.24 0.29 -34.98
N GLY A 2 16.89 1.02 -34.09
CA GLY A 2 16.86 0.72 -32.64
C GLY A 2 15.52 1.12 -31.99
N PRO A 3 15.28 0.66 -30.75
CA PRO A 3 14.08 1.04 -29.98
C PRO A 3 14.06 2.55 -29.72
N LYS A 4 12.85 3.12 -29.64
CA LYS A 4 12.59 4.55 -29.45
C LYS A 4 11.72 4.78 -28.22
N PHE A 5 12.22 5.58 -27.29
CA PHE A 5 11.55 5.91 -26.03
C PHE A 5 11.39 7.42 -25.88
N SER A 6 10.32 7.86 -25.24
CA SER A 6 10.11 9.28 -24.90
C SER A 6 10.47 9.63 -23.46
N GLY A 7 10.70 8.62 -22.61
CA GLY A 7 11.11 8.83 -21.23
C GLY A 7 10.93 7.57 -20.38
N PHE A 8 11.28 7.70 -19.10
CA PHE A 8 11.00 6.70 -18.08
C PHE A 8 10.73 7.37 -16.73
N THR A 9 9.99 6.68 -15.86
CA THR A 9 9.80 7.03 -14.45
C THR A 9 10.32 5.88 -13.60
N HIS A 10 11.16 6.21 -12.63
CA HIS A 10 11.67 5.23 -11.66
C HIS A 10 10.98 5.45 -10.30
N LYS A 11 10.49 4.36 -9.70
CA LYS A 11 9.95 4.31 -8.35
C LYS A 11 10.49 3.09 -7.61
N PRO A 12 10.51 3.09 -6.26
CA PRO A 12 10.92 1.91 -5.51
C PRO A 12 10.08 0.67 -5.91
N GLY A 13 10.72 -0.30 -6.56
CA GLY A 13 10.11 -1.56 -6.98
C GLY A 13 9.64 -1.63 -8.43
N TRP A 14 9.63 -0.53 -9.20
CA TRP A 14 9.26 -0.58 -10.62
C TRP A 14 9.80 0.59 -11.46
N ILE A 15 9.93 0.35 -12.77
CA ILE A 15 10.30 1.35 -13.77
C ILE A 15 9.18 1.37 -14.82
N LEU A 16 8.59 2.54 -15.05
CA LEU A 16 7.66 2.78 -16.15
C LEU A 16 8.46 3.34 -17.33
N VAL A 17 8.44 2.67 -18.49
CA VAL A 17 9.12 3.11 -19.70
C VAL A 17 8.09 3.53 -20.76
N THR A 18 8.19 4.76 -21.26
CA THR A 18 7.28 5.26 -22.29
C THR A 18 7.86 5.01 -23.68
N CYS A 19 7.21 4.11 -24.43
CA CYS A 19 7.62 3.72 -25.77
C CYS A 19 6.97 4.64 -26.83
N LEU A 20 7.75 5.10 -27.82
CA LEU A 20 7.23 5.94 -28.91
C LEU A 20 6.45 5.17 -29.98
N ASN A 21 6.52 3.84 -29.97
CA ASN A 21 5.82 2.97 -30.92
C ASN A 21 5.73 1.52 -30.39
N LYS A 22 4.84 0.74 -31.01
CA LYS A 22 4.64 -0.68 -30.68
C LYS A 22 5.89 -1.54 -30.88
N ALA A 23 6.75 -1.21 -31.85
CA ALA A 23 7.99 -1.96 -32.07
C ALA A 23 8.95 -1.85 -30.87
N SER A 24 9.02 -0.66 -30.24
CA SER A 24 9.85 -0.44 -29.05
C SER A 24 9.28 -1.14 -27.82
N GLN A 25 7.94 -1.23 -27.72
CA GLN A 25 7.27 -2.01 -26.67
C GLN A 25 7.51 -3.51 -26.84
N ALA A 26 7.38 -4.05 -28.06
CA ALA A 26 7.68 -5.45 -28.33
C ALA A 26 9.15 -5.77 -28.04
N TRP A 27 10.06 -4.84 -28.37
CA TRP A 27 11.48 -4.96 -28.05
C TRP A 27 11.73 -5.05 -26.54
N ILE A 28 11.17 -4.15 -25.73
CA ILE A 28 11.42 -4.16 -24.27
C ILE A 28 10.86 -5.43 -23.61
N VAL A 29 9.66 -5.88 -24.01
CA VAL A 29 9.08 -7.13 -23.52
C VAL A 29 9.97 -8.34 -23.85
N GLY A 30 10.55 -8.37 -25.05
CA GLY A 30 11.45 -9.44 -25.47
C GLY A 30 12.81 -9.43 -24.77
N GLU A 31 13.30 -8.26 -24.33
CA GLU A 31 14.60 -8.14 -23.67
C GLU A 31 14.52 -8.28 -22.14
N ILE A 32 13.49 -7.73 -21.49
CA ILE A 32 13.40 -7.72 -20.01
C ILE A 32 13.41 -9.14 -19.44
N GLY A 33 12.73 -10.10 -20.08
CA GLY A 33 12.72 -11.49 -19.62
C GLY A 33 14.10 -12.19 -19.68
N LYS A 34 15.07 -11.62 -20.40
CA LYS A 34 16.45 -12.13 -20.49
C LYS A 34 17.39 -11.47 -19.47
N LEU A 35 16.99 -10.35 -18.89
CA LEU A 35 17.81 -9.61 -17.94
C LEU A 35 17.71 -10.24 -16.56
N LYS A 36 18.88 -10.50 -15.97
CA LYS A 36 19.02 -10.86 -14.55
C LYS A 36 19.92 -9.84 -13.87
N PRO A 37 19.34 -8.76 -13.31
CA PRO A 37 20.10 -7.72 -12.60
C PRO A 37 21.03 -8.27 -11.51
N TRP A 38 20.58 -9.29 -10.79
CA TRP A 38 21.35 -10.08 -9.82
C TRP A 38 20.78 -11.52 -9.78
N PRO A 39 21.47 -12.51 -9.19
CA PRO A 39 21.14 -13.95 -9.34
C PRO A 39 19.70 -14.34 -8.95
N GLU A 40 19.11 -13.65 -7.98
CA GLU A 40 17.76 -13.89 -7.45
C GLU A 40 16.70 -12.94 -8.02
N ALA A 41 17.08 -12.03 -8.92
CA ALA A 41 16.15 -11.05 -9.48
C ALA A 41 15.35 -11.65 -10.62
N GLU A 42 14.02 -11.54 -10.54
CA GLU A 42 13.11 -11.77 -11.66
C GLU A 42 12.46 -10.46 -12.07
N LEU A 43 12.55 -10.13 -13.35
CA LEU A 43 11.89 -8.97 -13.93
C LEU A 43 10.66 -9.43 -14.71
N SER A 44 9.56 -8.73 -14.51
CA SER A 44 8.34 -8.88 -15.30
C SER A 44 7.97 -7.55 -15.94
N VAL A 45 7.27 -7.62 -17.09
CA VAL A 45 6.70 -6.45 -17.76
C VAL A 45 5.20 -6.53 -17.61
N ILE A 46 4.61 -5.48 -17.06
CA ILE A 46 3.17 -5.33 -16.97
C ILE A 46 2.75 -3.99 -17.60
N PRO A 47 1.54 -3.90 -18.17
CA PRO A 47 0.95 -2.62 -18.57
C PRO A 47 0.87 -1.63 -17.42
N GLU A 48 0.92 -0.33 -17.71
CA GLU A 48 0.80 0.72 -16.70
C GLU A 48 -0.48 0.60 -15.85
N GLY A 49 -1.60 0.23 -16.47
CA GLY A 49 -2.88 0.04 -15.78
C GLY A 49 -2.90 -1.14 -14.80
N GLU A 50 -1.93 -2.04 -14.89
CA GLU A 50 -1.76 -3.20 -14.00
C GLU A 50 -0.72 -2.94 -12.91
N LEU A 51 -0.04 -1.78 -12.93
CA LEU A 51 0.88 -1.40 -11.85
C LEU A 51 0.12 -1.44 -10.51
N PRO A 52 0.62 -2.18 -9.51
CA PRO A 52 0.01 -2.19 -8.19
C PRO A 52 -0.06 -0.77 -7.65
N LYS A 53 -1.28 -0.29 -7.38
CA LYS A 53 -1.48 1.00 -6.73
C LYS A 53 -1.09 0.84 -5.26
N PRO A 54 0.00 1.46 -4.79
CA PRO A 54 0.44 1.27 -3.42
C PRO A 54 -0.62 1.81 -2.46
N GLN A 55 -0.94 1.03 -1.43
CA GLN A 55 -1.68 1.54 -0.27
C GLN A 55 -0.73 2.43 0.52
N LEU A 56 -1.12 3.66 0.80
CA LEU A 56 -0.29 4.66 1.45
C LEU A 56 -0.90 5.01 2.80
N GLY A 57 -0.12 4.89 3.87
CA GLY A 57 -0.49 5.34 5.21
C GLY A 57 0.25 6.62 5.56
N ILE A 58 -0.47 7.74 5.68
CA ILE A 58 0.13 9.02 6.10
C ILE A 58 -0.22 9.28 7.56
N THR A 59 0.79 9.51 8.41
CA THR A 59 0.59 9.71 9.84
C THR A 59 1.59 10.70 10.44
N TYR A 60 1.26 11.23 11.62
CA TYR A 60 2.19 11.93 12.49
C TYR A 60 2.63 10.99 13.61
N LEU A 61 3.94 10.76 13.73
CA LEU A 61 4.55 9.96 14.78
C LEU A 61 5.12 10.90 15.85
N PRO A 62 4.60 10.93 17.08
CA PRO A 62 5.14 11.77 18.14
C PRO A 62 6.52 11.27 18.57
N ARG A 63 7.51 12.17 18.69
CA ARG A 63 8.84 11.83 19.24
C ARG A 63 8.81 11.39 20.70
N SER A 64 7.70 11.64 21.41
CA SER A 64 7.48 11.14 22.78
C SER A 64 7.21 9.64 22.86
N GLU A 65 6.77 9.02 21.77
CA GLU A 65 6.44 7.58 21.76
C GLU A 65 7.48 6.73 21.02
N ALA A 66 8.21 7.32 20.05
CA ALA A 66 9.26 6.64 19.30
C ALA A 66 10.30 7.66 18.79
N ASN A 67 11.58 7.32 18.86
CA ASN A 67 12.68 8.18 18.43
C ASN A 67 12.90 8.14 16.91
N SER A 68 12.34 7.16 16.21
CA SER A 68 12.36 7.09 14.76
C SER A 68 11.10 6.42 14.18
N PRO A 69 10.83 6.60 12.87
CA PRO A 69 9.76 5.86 12.19
C PRO A 69 9.95 4.34 12.19
N GLU A 70 11.19 3.86 12.22
CA GLU A 70 11.52 2.42 12.31
C GLU A 70 11.19 1.86 13.68
N GLU A 71 11.53 2.58 14.76
CA GLU A 71 11.10 2.22 16.12
C GLU A 71 9.57 2.22 16.24
N ALA A 72 8.92 3.24 15.67
CA ALA A 72 7.46 3.30 15.63
C ALA A 72 6.84 2.12 14.87
N ALA A 73 7.45 1.66 13.77
CA ALA A 73 6.98 0.49 13.02
C ALA A 73 6.99 -0.79 13.87
N VAL A 74 8.02 -0.98 14.71
CA VAL A 74 8.09 -2.12 15.64
C VAL A 74 6.96 -2.05 16.67
N LEU A 75 6.73 -0.88 17.27
CA LEU A 75 5.65 -0.68 18.24
C LEU A 75 4.26 -0.87 17.60
N LEU A 76 4.04 -0.32 16.41
CA LEU A 76 2.79 -0.45 15.67
C LEU A 76 2.43 -1.93 15.42
N LYS A 77 3.41 -2.75 14.99
CA LYS A 77 3.22 -4.19 14.83
C LYS A 77 2.87 -4.88 16.14
N ALA A 78 3.58 -4.56 17.21
CA ALA A 78 3.38 -5.23 18.50
C ALA A 78 2.02 -4.90 19.14
N GLN A 79 1.48 -3.70 18.88
CA GLN A 79 0.33 -3.17 19.59
C GLN A 79 -0.99 -3.23 18.81
N ASN A 80 -0.95 -3.51 17.50
CA ASN A 80 -2.14 -3.49 16.64
C ASN A 80 -2.22 -4.77 15.81
N GLU A 81 -3.27 -5.55 16.03
CA GLU A 81 -3.54 -6.76 15.26
C GLU A 81 -3.77 -6.43 13.77
N GLY A 82 -3.19 -7.26 12.89
CA GLY A 82 -3.31 -7.12 11.44
C GLY A 82 -2.35 -6.11 10.81
N LEU A 83 -1.45 -5.47 11.57
CA LEU A 83 -0.39 -4.64 11.01
C LEU A 83 0.90 -5.45 10.79
N HIS A 84 1.31 -5.57 9.54
CA HIS A 84 2.52 -6.28 9.10
C HIS A 84 3.63 -5.27 8.73
N THR A 85 4.06 -4.48 9.71
CA THR A 85 4.95 -3.33 9.47
C THR A 85 6.32 -3.70 8.90
N GLU A 86 6.74 -4.97 9.01
CA GLU A 86 7.93 -5.52 8.33
C GLU A 86 7.84 -5.48 6.80
N LEU A 87 6.63 -5.44 6.24
CA LEU A 87 6.39 -5.32 4.80
C LEU A 87 6.28 -3.84 4.36
N TRP A 88 6.24 -2.92 5.31
CA TRP A 88 6.06 -1.50 5.02
C TRP A 88 7.39 -0.86 4.61
N ARG A 89 7.31 0.15 3.76
CA ARG A 89 8.46 1.01 3.41
C ARG A 89 8.14 2.44 3.78
N ILE A 90 9.14 3.14 4.31
CA ILE A 90 9.06 4.58 4.51
C ILE A 90 9.31 5.25 3.16
N LEU A 91 8.25 5.81 2.55
CA LEU A 91 8.33 6.45 1.24
C LEU A 91 8.68 7.93 1.34
N HIS A 92 8.21 8.58 2.40
CA HIS A 92 8.51 9.98 2.69
C HIS A 92 8.59 10.19 4.20
N ARG A 93 9.53 11.03 4.61
CA ARG A 93 9.72 11.45 5.98
C ARG A 93 10.03 12.94 5.99
N ARG A 94 9.31 13.69 6.82
CA ARG A 94 9.64 15.06 7.20
C ARG A 94 9.80 15.12 8.71
N ASP A 95 10.97 15.54 9.13
CA ASP A 95 11.28 15.75 10.55
C ASP A 95 10.72 17.11 10.98
N GLU A 96 9.92 17.08 12.03
CA GLU A 96 9.46 18.26 12.75
C GLU A 96 10.00 18.20 14.18
N GLU A 97 9.93 19.32 14.90
CA GLU A 97 10.55 19.49 16.22
C GLU A 97 10.13 18.39 17.22
N ASN A 98 8.84 18.07 17.29
CA ASN A 98 8.28 17.11 18.26
C ASN A 98 7.64 15.87 17.64
N ARG A 99 7.75 15.70 16.31
CA ARG A 99 7.08 14.61 15.58
C ARG A 99 7.73 14.34 14.22
N PHE A 100 7.37 13.23 13.61
CA PHE A 100 7.67 12.92 12.22
C PHE A 100 6.37 12.91 11.42
N LEU A 101 6.31 13.61 10.30
CA LEU A 101 5.30 13.33 9.28
C LEU A 101 5.85 12.23 8.37
N VAL A 102 5.17 11.09 8.33
CA VAL A 102 5.64 9.90 7.61
C VAL A 102 4.57 9.39 6.66
N THR A 103 5.00 9.00 5.47
CA THR A 103 4.21 8.23 4.52
C THR A 103 4.81 6.83 4.43
N PHE A 104 4.05 5.82 4.86
CA PHE A 104 4.37 4.41 4.69
C PHE A 104 3.70 3.85 3.44
N SER A 105 4.34 2.90 2.75
CA SER A 105 3.62 1.92 1.96
C SER A 105 3.03 0.88 2.92
N LEU A 106 1.76 0.55 2.76
CA LEU A 106 1.09 -0.51 3.51
C LEU A 106 0.90 -1.71 2.56
N ASP A 107 1.03 -2.91 3.08
CA ASP A 107 0.43 -4.09 2.45
C ASP A 107 -1.11 -4.01 2.55
N ASP A 108 -1.82 -4.72 1.67
CA ASP A 108 -3.29 -4.68 1.63
C ASP A 108 -3.95 -5.10 2.96
N PRO A 109 -3.51 -6.18 3.64
CA PRO A 109 -4.03 -6.54 4.97
C PRO A 109 -3.87 -5.41 6.00
N SER A 110 -2.69 -4.81 6.07
CA SER A 110 -2.44 -3.67 6.97
C SER A 110 -3.31 -2.46 6.65
N ALA A 111 -3.46 -2.11 5.37
CA ALA A 111 -4.32 -1.01 4.95
C ALA A 111 -5.77 -1.25 5.38
N GLU A 112 -6.25 -2.48 5.24
CA GLU A 112 -7.60 -2.87 5.64
C GLU A 112 -7.78 -2.87 7.17
N ALA A 113 -6.79 -3.36 7.92
CA ALA A 113 -6.79 -3.30 9.38
C ALA A 113 -6.89 -1.85 9.88
N VAL A 114 -6.11 -0.94 9.31
CA VAL A 114 -6.18 0.50 9.63
C VAL A 114 -7.54 1.09 9.27
N ARG A 115 -8.14 0.75 8.11
CA ARG A 115 -9.47 1.23 7.73
C ARG A 115 -10.56 0.74 8.69
N LYS A 116 -10.54 -0.55 9.05
CA LYS A 116 -11.48 -1.15 10.02
C LYS A 116 -11.40 -0.48 11.39
N ALA A 117 -10.21 -0.04 11.80
CA ALA A 117 -10.02 0.73 13.02
C ALA A 117 -10.41 2.22 12.90
N GLY A 118 -10.97 2.65 11.76
CA GLY A 118 -11.31 4.04 11.49
C GLY A 118 -10.08 4.94 11.39
N GLY A 119 -8.93 4.39 10.96
CA GLY A 119 -7.65 5.08 10.86
C GLY A 119 -6.92 5.26 12.20
N ARG A 120 -7.47 4.77 13.32
CA ARG A 120 -6.88 4.97 14.65
C ARG A 120 -6.11 3.73 15.10
N VAL A 121 -4.84 3.92 15.44
CA VAL A 121 -3.94 2.83 15.88
C VAL A 121 -3.16 3.27 17.12
N VAL A 122 -2.78 2.30 17.95
CA VAL A 122 -2.00 2.52 19.17
C VAL A 122 -0.51 2.62 18.81
N LEU A 123 0.17 3.61 19.38
CA LEU A 123 1.62 3.76 19.31
C LEU A 123 2.13 4.17 20.70
N GLY A 124 2.91 3.31 21.33
CA GLY A 124 3.38 3.51 22.70
C GLY A 124 2.20 3.58 23.65
N PHE A 125 2.00 4.74 24.28
CA PHE A 125 0.91 5.04 25.19
C PHE A 125 -0.15 5.97 24.58
N LYS A 126 -0.13 6.19 23.27
CA LYS A 126 -1.04 7.09 22.56
C LYS A 126 -1.81 6.41 21.44
N MET A 127 -2.95 7.02 21.10
CA MET A 127 -3.67 6.73 19.87
C MET A 127 -3.26 7.75 18.80
N ILE A 128 -2.83 7.27 17.64
CA ILE A 128 -2.48 8.10 16.49
C ILE A 128 -3.42 7.83 15.32
N THR A 129 -3.43 8.73 14.33
CA THR A 129 -4.32 8.62 13.16
C THR A 129 -3.52 8.46 11.87
N PHE A 130 -3.83 7.40 11.14
CA PHE A 130 -3.40 7.17 9.77
C PHE A 130 -4.48 7.64 8.79
N LYS A 131 -4.08 8.43 7.81
CA LYS A 131 -4.86 8.67 6.59
C LYS A 131 -4.40 7.69 5.52
N VAL A 132 -5.21 6.67 5.28
CA VAL A 132 -4.96 5.70 4.21
C VAL A 132 -5.39 6.29 2.86
N ARG A 133 -4.55 6.15 1.83
CA ARG A 133 -4.83 6.51 0.44
C ARG A 133 -4.42 5.36 -0.47
N GLY A 134 -5.04 5.23 -1.63
CA GLY A 134 -4.75 4.11 -2.53
C GLY A 134 -5.67 2.92 -2.30
N GLY A 135 -5.54 1.95 -3.20
CA GLY A 135 -6.57 0.95 -3.46
C GLY A 135 -7.42 1.34 -4.68
N SER A 136 -7.98 0.32 -5.31
CA SER A 136 -9.02 0.50 -6.31
C SER A 136 -10.24 1.14 -5.65
N ASP A 137 -10.58 2.38 -6.02
CA ASP A 137 -11.99 2.86 -5.99
C ASP A 137 -12.81 2.09 -7.04
N ALA A 138 -12.77 0.76 -6.96
CA ALA A 138 -13.81 -0.10 -7.51
C ALA A 138 -14.48 -0.67 -6.28
N ALA A 139 -15.59 -0.03 -5.95
CA ALA A 139 -16.59 -0.53 -5.05
C ALA A 139 -16.73 -2.06 -5.17
N MET A 140 -16.31 -2.78 -4.15
CA MET A 140 -17.23 -3.73 -3.59
C MET A 140 -18.07 -2.90 -2.63
N GLU A 141 -19.16 -2.32 -3.14
CA GLU A 141 -20.28 -2.02 -2.24
C GLU A 141 -20.55 -3.34 -1.53
N PRO A 142 -20.43 -3.42 -0.18
CA PRO A 142 -20.95 -4.58 0.50
C PRO A 142 -22.43 -4.64 0.11
N GLU A 143 -22.87 -5.76 -0.47
CA GLU A 143 -24.30 -6.00 -0.64
C GLU A 143 -24.98 -5.66 0.69
N PRO A 144 -26.09 -4.88 0.66
CA PRO A 144 -26.78 -4.53 1.89
C PRO A 144 -27.07 -5.83 2.65
N PRO A 145 -26.86 -5.85 3.98
CA PRO A 145 -27.07 -7.06 4.77
C PRO A 145 -28.49 -7.56 4.48
N GLN A 146 -28.57 -8.73 3.83
CA GLN A 146 -29.80 -9.46 3.64
C GLN A 146 -30.38 -9.67 5.03
N THR A 147 -31.43 -8.92 5.32
CA THR A 147 -32.10 -8.98 6.62
C THR A 147 -32.77 -10.33 6.71
N GLN A 148 -32.07 -11.32 7.29
CA GLN A 148 -32.73 -12.52 7.80
C GLN A 148 -33.55 -12.07 9.02
N PHE A 149 -34.77 -11.61 8.75
CA PHE A 149 -35.79 -11.57 9.78
C PHE A 149 -35.97 -12.99 10.31
N PRO A 150 -35.96 -13.21 11.63
CA PRO A 150 -36.33 -14.51 12.18
C PRO A 150 -37.77 -14.83 11.78
N PRO A 151 -38.11 -16.09 11.46
CA PRO A 151 -39.47 -16.44 11.07
C PRO A 151 -40.44 -16.10 12.21
N THR A 152 -41.48 -15.34 11.85
CA THR A 152 -42.61 -14.98 12.70
C THR A 152 -43.25 -16.24 13.30
N LEU A 153 -43.28 -16.33 14.63
CA LEU A 153 -44.09 -17.32 15.35
C LEU A 153 -45.53 -16.82 15.39
N HIS A 154 -46.44 -17.53 14.71
CA HIS A 154 -47.88 -17.36 14.89
C HIS A 154 -48.33 -18.15 16.14
N LEU A 155 -48.93 -17.45 17.09
CA LEU A 155 -49.72 -18.02 18.17
C LEU A 155 -51.19 -17.70 17.88
N SER A 156 -52.01 -18.73 17.74
CA SER A 156 -53.47 -18.65 17.67
C SER A 156 -54.06 -19.15 18.99
N GLU A 157 -55.06 -18.42 19.50
CA GLU A 157 -56.11 -18.97 20.37
C GLU A 157 -57.28 -19.48 19.52
#